data_AF-A0A0Q7U3S3-F1
#
_entry.id   AF-A0A0Q7U3S3-F1
#
_cell.length_a   1.000
_cell.length_b   1.000
_cell.length_c   1.000
_cell.angle_alpha   90.00
_cell.angle_beta   90.00
_cell.angle_gamma   90.00
#
_symmetry.space_group_name_H-M   'P 1'
#
loop_
_entity.id
_entity.type
_entity.pdbx_description
1 polymer ?
#
loop_
_entity_poly.entity_id
_entity_poly.type
_entity_poly.pdbx_seq_one_letter_code
_entity_poly.pdbx_strand_id
1 'polypeptide(L)'
;MNHSTTTATSSISLESPISQAATEHRWMSVVFLQGEEADRVLGMIDRSGPQRAIRHLSQWDFGDETRDSALVNGYVYNEVPQSPTDRVVHDDDAVYALTYNRRFGYVSLLRTFTPQAEDADRPTSPQTPWFALAGHATASRRRGLTL
;
A
#
# COMPACT_ATOMS: atom_id res chain seq x y z
N MET A 1 -9.50 -56.65 30.17
CA MET A 1 -10.28 -56.57 28.92
C MET A 1 -11.00 -55.22 28.89
N ASN A 2 -10.62 -54.42 27.88
CA ASN A 2 -11.27 -53.25 27.24
C ASN A 2 -12.26 -52.33 28.00
N HIS A 3 -11.88 -51.05 27.93
CA HIS A 3 -12.40 -49.81 28.49
C HIS A 3 -13.58 -49.20 27.70
N SER A 4 -14.30 -48.33 28.41
CA SER A 4 -15.52 -47.59 28.13
C SER A 4 -15.65 -46.87 26.78
N THR A 5 -16.90 -46.84 26.31
CA THR A 5 -17.45 -45.98 25.26
C THR A 5 -17.29 -44.49 25.60
N THR A 6 -16.74 -43.69 24.68
CA THR A 6 -17.01 -42.24 24.59
C THR A 6 -16.84 -41.78 23.15
N THR A 7 -17.93 -41.30 22.60
CA THR A 7 -18.03 -40.52 21.36
C THR A 7 -17.48 -39.12 21.63
N ALA A 8 -16.52 -38.65 20.85
CA ALA A 8 -16.29 -37.22 20.63
C ALA A 8 -15.48 -37.02 19.35
N THR A 9 -16.22 -36.84 18.25
CA THR A 9 -15.77 -36.11 17.07
C THR A 9 -15.13 -34.78 17.50
N SER A 10 -13.84 -34.61 17.23
CA SER A 10 -13.20 -33.29 17.12
C SER A 10 -11.94 -33.47 16.29
N SER A 11 -12.14 -33.82 15.03
CA SER A 11 -11.20 -33.40 14.00
C SER A 11 -11.20 -31.87 14.05
N ILE A 12 -10.15 -31.30 14.62
CA ILE A 12 -9.84 -29.88 14.51
C ILE A 12 -9.80 -29.58 13.01
N SER A 13 -10.89 -28.98 12.54
CA SER A 13 -10.96 -28.34 11.24
C SER A 13 -9.92 -27.23 11.28
N LEU A 14 -8.91 -27.30 10.41
CA LEU A 14 -8.06 -26.17 10.05
C LEU A 14 -8.87 -25.16 9.22
N GLU A 15 -10.11 -24.90 9.63
CA GLU A 15 -10.85 -23.72 9.22
C GLU A 15 -10.21 -22.57 10.00
N SER A 16 -9.05 -22.11 9.51
CA SER A 16 -8.87 -20.67 9.44
C SER A 16 -10.20 -20.15 8.92
N PRO A 17 -10.84 -19.15 9.56
CA PRO A 17 -11.86 -18.42 8.84
C PRO A 17 -11.15 -17.99 7.57
N ILE A 18 -11.55 -18.60 6.44
CA ILE A 18 -11.38 -18.05 5.11
C ILE A 18 -11.99 -16.68 5.30
N SER A 19 -11.12 -15.70 5.62
CA SER A 19 -11.50 -14.34 5.91
C SER A 19 -12.46 -14.02 4.80
N GLN A 20 -13.70 -13.80 5.22
CA GLN A 20 -14.81 -13.55 4.35
C GLN A 20 -14.28 -12.68 3.23
N ALA A 21 -14.58 -13.04 1.98
CA ALA A 21 -14.43 -12.18 0.82
C ALA A 21 -15.35 -10.96 1.01
N ALA A 22 -15.07 -10.21 2.07
CA ALA A 22 -15.51 -8.87 2.29
C ALA A 22 -15.05 -8.13 1.06
N THR A 23 -15.93 -7.28 0.61
CA THR A 23 -15.70 -6.25 -0.38
C THR A 23 -14.64 -5.30 0.18
N GLU A 24 -13.41 -5.79 0.36
CA GLU A 24 -12.26 -5.04 0.83
C GLU A 24 -11.83 -4.22 -0.38
N HIS A 25 -12.19 -2.94 -0.37
CA HIS A 25 -11.71 -1.98 -1.37
C HIS A 25 -10.18 -1.95 -1.26
N ARG A 26 -9.50 -2.61 -2.22
CA ARG A 26 -8.04 -2.61 -2.29
C ARG A 26 -7.55 -1.39 -3.04
N TRP A 27 -6.34 -0.98 -2.73
CA TRP A 27 -5.68 0.16 -3.35
C TRP A 27 -4.62 -0.35 -4.32
N MET A 28 -4.53 0.25 -5.50
CA MET A 28 -3.43 0.01 -6.44
C MET A 28 -2.68 1.31 -6.70
N SER A 29 -1.35 1.24 -6.79
CA SER A 29 -0.55 2.39 -7.19
C SER A 29 -0.78 2.69 -8.67
N VAL A 30 -1.24 3.90 -8.97
CA VAL A 30 -1.37 4.40 -10.35
C VAL A 30 -0.04 4.96 -10.81
N VAL A 31 0.54 5.83 -9.97
CA VAL A 31 1.80 6.49 -10.26
C VAL A 31 2.52 6.81 -8.97
N PHE A 32 3.84 6.62 -8.99
CA PHE A 32 4.74 7.03 -7.93
C PHE A 32 5.81 7.95 -8.51
N LEU A 33 5.85 9.20 -8.03
CA LEU A 33 6.83 10.21 -8.41
C LEU A 33 7.78 10.49 -7.25
N GLN A 34 9.04 10.76 -7.59
CA GLN A 34 10.09 11.15 -6.64
C GLN A 34 11.06 12.14 -7.30
N GLY A 35 11.76 12.92 -6.47
CA GLY A 35 12.74 13.91 -6.95
C GLY A 35 12.07 15.03 -7.75
N GLU A 36 12.65 15.43 -8.88
CA GLU A 36 12.17 16.58 -9.66
C GLU A 36 10.71 16.44 -10.10
N GLU A 37 10.27 15.24 -10.49
CA GLU A 37 8.88 14.98 -10.87
C GLU A 37 7.92 15.22 -9.71
N ALA A 38 8.30 14.75 -8.51
CA ALA A 38 7.51 14.99 -7.31
C ALA A 38 7.52 16.47 -6.93
N ASP A 39 8.66 17.15 -7.04
CA ASP A 39 8.77 18.59 -6.71
C ASP A 39 7.83 19.45 -7.56
N ARG A 40 7.67 19.10 -8.85
CA ARG A 40 6.70 19.77 -9.73
C ARG A 40 5.27 19.62 -9.23
N VAL A 41 4.89 18.42 -8.80
CA VAL A 41 3.54 18.14 -8.27
C VAL A 41 3.36 18.71 -6.87
N LEU A 42 4.35 18.64 -5.99
CA LEU A 42 4.33 19.27 -4.67
C LEU A 42 4.14 20.78 -4.78
N GLY A 43 4.83 21.43 -5.73
CA GLY A 43 4.62 22.84 -6.04
C GLY A 43 3.21 23.13 -6.59
N MET A 44 2.60 22.19 -7.32
CA MET A 44 1.20 22.30 -7.76
C MET A 44 0.24 22.20 -6.57
N ILE A 45 0.49 21.27 -5.64
CA ILE A 45 -0.29 21.10 -4.40
C ILE A 45 -0.26 22.40 -3.58
N ASP A 46 0.91 23.02 -3.42
CA ASP A 46 1.05 24.27 -2.68
C ASP A 46 0.25 25.43 -3.31
N ARG A 47 0.23 25.52 -4.64
CA ARG A 47 -0.39 26.64 -5.37
C ARG A 47 -1.89 26.47 -5.59
N SER A 48 -2.36 25.24 -5.78
CA SER A 48 -3.72 24.96 -6.27
C SER A 48 -4.45 23.89 -5.46
N GLY A 49 -3.82 23.38 -4.41
CA GLY A 49 -4.38 22.37 -3.52
C GLY A 49 -4.22 20.93 -4.04
N PRO A 50 -4.40 19.94 -3.13
CA PRO A 50 -4.21 18.53 -3.42
C PRO A 50 -5.22 17.98 -4.44
N GLN A 51 -6.46 18.47 -4.46
CA GLN A 51 -7.47 18.06 -5.45
C GLN A 51 -7.03 18.34 -6.89
N ARG A 52 -6.31 19.45 -7.12
CA ARG A 52 -5.76 19.76 -8.44
C ARG A 52 -4.69 18.74 -8.85
N ALA A 53 -3.87 18.29 -7.90
CA ALA A 53 -2.85 17.29 -8.15
C ALA A 53 -3.47 15.92 -8.45
N ILE A 54 -4.52 15.51 -7.73
CA ILE A 54 -5.25 14.27 -8.02
C ILE A 54 -5.75 14.27 -9.47
N ARG A 55 -6.47 15.33 -9.90
CA ARG A 55 -6.96 15.44 -11.28
C ARG A 55 -5.86 15.50 -12.34
N HIS A 56 -4.67 15.98 -11.97
CA HIS A 56 -3.52 15.98 -12.87
C HIS A 56 -2.96 14.57 -13.04
N LEU A 57 -2.73 13.87 -11.92
CA LEU A 57 -2.15 12.53 -11.89
C LEU A 57 -3.13 11.45 -12.39
N SER A 58 -4.44 11.65 -12.24
CA SER A 58 -5.46 10.73 -12.77
C SER A 58 -5.45 10.63 -14.29
N GLN A 59 -4.82 11.57 -15.00
CA GLN A 59 -4.62 11.49 -16.46
C GLN A 59 -3.59 10.43 -16.85
N TRP A 60 -2.82 9.90 -15.90
CA TRP A 60 -1.92 8.77 -16.09
C TRP A 60 -2.52 7.43 -15.64
N ASP A 61 -3.79 7.43 -15.24
CA ASP A 61 -4.54 6.21 -15.02
C ASP A 61 -5.13 5.72 -16.35
N PHE A 62 -4.45 4.75 -16.97
CA PHE A 62 -4.88 4.12 -18.22
C PHE A 62 -5.89 2.98 -18.00
N GLY A 63 -6.55 2.94 -16.84
CA GLY A 63 -7.63 1.98 -16.57
C GLY A 63 -7.09 0.60 -16.24
N ASP A 64 -7.26 -0.34 -17.18
CA ASP A 64 -6.85 -1.75 -17.01
C ASP A 64 -5.34 -1.94 -17.18
N GLU A 65 -4.69 -1.20 -18.09
CA GLU A 65 -3.23 -1.31 -18.27
C GLU A 65 -2.46 -0.93 -16.98
N THR A 66 -2.92 0.11 -16.30
CA THR A 66 -2.39 0.52 -15.00
C THR A 66 -2.70 -0.51 -13.93
N ARG A 67 -3.91 -1.10 -13.95
CA ARG A 67 -4.31 -2.16 -13.02
C ARG A 67 -3.43 -3.40 -13.18
N ASP A 68 -3.31 -3.91 -14.38
CA ASP A 68 -2.47 -5.08 -14.69
C ASP A 68 -1.02 -4.84 -14.31
N SER A 69 -0.49 -3.65 -14.63
CA SER A 69 0.86 -3.26 -14.23
C SER A 69 1.01 -3.28 -12.70
N ALA A 70 0.06 -2.72 -11.95
CA ALA A 70 0.10 -2.74 -10.50
C ALA A 70 0.00 -4.16 -9.93
N LEU A 71 -0.86 -5.02 -10.49
CA LEU A 71 -1.03 -6.42 -10.08
C LEU A 71 0.19 -7.27 -10.40
N VAL A 72 0.87 -7.03 -11.54
CA VAL A 72 2.09 -7.75 -11.95
C VAL A 72 3.29 -7.32 -11.10
N ASN A 73 3.41 -6.03 -10.81
CA ASN A 73 4.51 -5.51 -9.99
C ASN A 73 4.25 -5.66 -8.48
N GLY A 74 3.05 -6.09 -8.08
CA GLY A 74 2.68 -6.23 -6.67
C GLY A 74 2.48 -4.89 -5.95
N TYR A 75 2.15 -3.82 -6.68
CA TYR A 75 1.79 -2.50 -6.14
C TYR A 75 0.30 -2.42 -5.77
N VAL A 76 -0.21 -3.50 -5.21
CA VAL A 76 -1.56 -3.60 -4.66
C VAL A 76 -1.48 -3.75 -3.14
N TYR A 77 -2.34 -3.00 -2.46
CA TYR A 77 -2.34 -2.80 -1.03
C TYR A 77 -3.75 -2.97 -0.49
N ASN A 78 -3.87 -3.48 0.75
CA ASN A 78 -5.16 -3.57 1.42
C ASN A 78 -5.62 -2.20 1.95
N GLU A 79 -4.68 -1.31 2.27
CA GLU A 79 -4.93 0.05 2.76
C GLU A 79 -3.97 1.02 2.09
N VAL A 80 -4.27 2.32 2.15
CA VAL A 80 -3.38 3.35 1.61
C VAL A 80 -2.04 3.31 2.35
N PRO A 81 -0.92 3.03 1.67
CA PRO A 81 0.39 3.02 2.30
C PRO A 81 0.74 4.45 2.72
N GLN A 82 0.91 4.64 4.03
CA GLN A 82 1.23 5.92 4.64
C GLN A 82 2.29 5.75 5.72
N SER A 83 3.24 6.68 5.76
CA SER A 83 4.12 6.87 6.91
C SER A 83 3.57 7.93 7.87
N PRO A 84 4.02 7.95 9.15
CA PRO A 84 3.60 8.98 10.11
C PRO A 84 3.90 10.43 9.69
N THR A 85 4.80 10.63 8.73
CA THR A 85 5.16 11.96 8.20
C THR A 85 4.39 12.31 6.92
N ASP A 86 3.63 11.36 6.38
CA ASP A 86 2.96 11.50 5.10
C ASP A 86 1.65 12.26 5.24
N ARG A 87 1.26 12.89 4.14
CA ARG A 87 -0.06 13.50 4.00
C ARG A 87 -0.85 12.66 3.03
N VAL A 88 -2.01 12.19 3.47
CA VAL A 88 -2.97 11.46 2.65
C VAL A 88 -4.18 12.35 2.41
N VAL A 89 -4.59 12.48 1.15
CA VAL A 89 -5.78 13.23 0.74
C VAL A 89 -6.59 12.36 -0.22
N HIS A 90 -7.89 12.22 0.03
CA HIS A 90 -8.81 11.52 -0.86
C HIS A 90 -9.49 12.51 -1.81
N ASP A 91 -9.89 12.04 -2.99
CA ASP A 91 -10.80 12.79 -3.86
C ASP A 91 -12.24 12.77 -3.30
N ASP A 92 -13.12 13.54 -3.95
CA ASP A 92 -14.51 13.70 -3.50
C ASP A 92 -15.29 12.37 -3.50
N ASP A 93 -14.99 11.48 -4.45
CA ASP A 93 -15.62 10.16 -4.59
C ASP A 93 -14.90 9.05 -3.80
N ALA A 94 -13.81 9.38 -3.10
CA ALA A 94 -12.89 8.46 -2.44
C ALA A 94 -12.33 7.32 -3.33
N VAL A 95 -12.35 7.52 -4.66
CA VAL A 95 -11.79 6.61 -5.67
C VAL A 95 -10.28 6.73 -5.73
N TYR A 96 -9.76 7.95 -5.51
CA TYR A 96 -8.33 8.22 -5.52
C TYR A 96 -7.82 8.66 -4.16
N ALA A 97 -6.63 8.19 -3.79
CA ALA A 97 -5.89 8.64 -2.63
C ALA A 97 -4.51 9.16 -3.06
N LEU A 98 -4.24 10.41 -2.71
CA LEU A 98 -2.95 11.06 -2.90
C LEU A 98 -2.16 10.99 -1.61
N THR A 99 -1.05 10.26 -1.62
CA THR A 99 -0.06 10.26 -0.55
C THR A 99 1.12 11.11 -0.98
N TYR A 100 1.49 12.12 -0.20
CA TYR A 100 2.68 12.94 -0.50
C TYR A 100 3.48 13.26 0.76
N ASN A 101 4.79 13.34 0.57
CA ASN A 101 5.70 13.76 1.63
C ASN A 101 6.70 14.77 1.08
N ARG A 102 6.57 16.02 1.54
CA ARG A 102 7.46 17.11 1.11
C ARG A 102 8.87 16.97 1.65
N ARG A 103 9.05 16.36 2.83
CA ARG A 103 10.37 16.19 3.44
C ARG A 103 11.20 15.14 2.70
N PHE A 104 10.55 14.11 2.18
CA PHE A 104 11.21 13.05 1.41
C PHE A 104 11.06 13.22 -0.11
N GLY A 105 10.31 14.23 -0.58
CA GLY A 105 10.22 14.58 -2.00
C GLY A 105 9.54 13.51 -2.84
N TYR A 106 8.42 12.93 -2.37
CA TYR A 106 7.63 11.98 -3.16
C TYR A 106 6.14 12.29 -3.14
N VAL A 107 5.48 11.82 -4.21
CA VAL A 107 4.03 11.87 -4.41
C VAL A 107 3.59 10.54 -5.01
N SER A 108 2.55 9.94 -4.46
CA SER A 108 1.95 8.69 -4.91
C SER A 108 0.46 8.90 -5.09
N LEU A 109 -0.07 8.49 -6.25
CA LEU A 109 -1.51 8.40 -6.46
C LEU A 109 -1.91 6.93 -6.44
N LEU A 110 -2.92 6.62 -5.62
CA LEU A 110 -3.54 5.31 -5.55
C LEU A 110 -4.99 5.38 -6.02
N ARG A 111 -5.47 4.29 -6.62
CA ARG A 111 -6.86 4.10 -7.01
C ARG A 111 -7.46 2.93 -6.26
N THR A 112 -8.71 3.06 -5.82
CA THR A 112 -9.47 1.92 -5.30
C THR A 112 -9.87 1.00 -6.45
N PHE A 113 -9.79 -0.31 -6.23
CA PHE A 113 -10.36 -1.28 -7.15
C PHE A 113 -11.05 -2.40 -6.38
N THR A 114 -12.07 -2.97 -7.00
CA THR A 114 -12.68 -4.20 -6.51
C THR A 114 -11.83 -5.37 -7.01
N PRO A 115 -11.21 -6.16 -6.10
CA PRO A 115 -10.50 -7.37 -6.50
C PRO A 115 -11.49 -8.38 -7.08
N GLN A 116 -11.12 -9.03 -8.19
CA GLN A 116 -11.90 -10.14 -8.74
C GLN A 116 -11.52 -11.44 -8.03
N ALA A 117 -12.30 -12.51 -8.22
CA ALA A 117 -12.03 -13.81 -7.59
C ALA A 117 -10.62 -14.35 -7.93
N GLU A 118 -10.12 -14.05 -9.13
CA GLU A 118 -8.75 -14.39 -9.56
C GLU A 118 -7.64 -13.58 -8.87
N ASP A 119 -7.98 -12.42 -8.30
CA ASP A 119 -7.04 -11.55 -7.57
C ASP A 119 -7.00 -11.87 -6.06
N ALA A 120 -7.89 -12.76 -5.60
CA ALA A 120 -7.98 -13.13 -4.19
C ALA A 120 -6.68 -13.79 -3.69
N ASP A 121 -6.09 -14.65 -4.51
CA ASP A 121 -4.85 -15.38 -4.22
C ASP A 121 -3.58 -14.61 -4.59
N ARG A 122 -3.69 -13.44 -5.23
CA ARG A 122 -2.49 -12.65 -5.55
C ARG A 122 -1.89 -12.06 -4.27
N PRO A 123 -0.57 -12.22 -4.06
CA PRO A 123 0.09 -11.64 -2.91
C PRO A 123 0.00 -10.11 -3.00
N THR A 124 -0.63 -9.49 -1.99
CA THR A 124 -0.52 -8.05 -1.79
C THR A 124 0.87 -7.71 -1.29
N SER A 125 1.43 -6.58 -1.71
CA SER A 125 2.70 -6.13 -1.15
C SER A 125 2.57 -6.06 0.37
N PRO A 126 3.50 -6.66 1.15
CA PRO A 126 3.54 -6.38 2.57
C PRO A 126 3.62 -4.86 2.73
N GLN A 127 2.82 -4.29 3.62
CA GLN A 127 2.83 -2.85 3.92
C GLN A 127 4.17 -2.34 4.45
N THR A 128 5.24 -3.14 4.42
CA THR A 128 6.62 -2.71 4.57
C THR A 128 6.88 -1.66 3.50
N PRO A 129 6.92 -0.37 3.85
CA PRO A 129 7.25 0.61 2.84
C PRO A 129 8.63 0.28 2.28
N TRP A 130 8.87 0.53 1.00
CA TRP A 130 10.18 0.24 0.40
C TRP A 130 11.33 1.02 1.09
N PHE A 131 11.03 2.08 1.86
CA PHE A 131 11.99 2.76 2.76
C PHE A 131 12.23 2.05 4.11
N ALA A 132 11.37 1.13 4.56
CA ALA A 132 11.69 0.27 5.71
C ALA A 132 12.79 -0.75 5.40
N LEU A 133 13.08 -1.01 4.12
CA LEU A 133 14.25 -1.76 3.67
C LEU A 133 15.55 -0.92 3.64
N ALA A 134 15.46 0.40 3.83
CA ALA A 134 16.64 1.29 3.96
C ALA A 134 17.13 1.42 5.42
N GLY A 135 16.55 0.65 6.36
CA GLY A 135 16.75 0.82 7.80
C GLY A 135 17.72 -0.14 8.50
N HIS A 136 18.37 -1.09 7.81
CA HIS A 136 19.30 -2.05 8.45
C HIS A 136 20.77 -1.85 8.11
N ALA A 137 21.21 -0.62 7.84
CA ALA A 137 22.62 -0.25 7.96
C ALA A 137 22.92 0.34 9.35
N THR A 138 22.62 -0.42 10.41
CA THR A 138 23.19 -0.16 11.74
C THR A 138 24.67 -0.52 11.75
N ALA A 139 25.54 0.49 11.71
CA ALA A 139 26.82 0.47 12.43
C ALA A 139 27.46 1.88 12.47
N SER A 140 26.86 2.83 13.18
CA SER A 140 27.71 3.85 13.81
C SER A 140 28.41 3.19 14.99
N ARG A 141 29.54 2.55 14.70
CA ARG A 141 30.44 2.09 15.75
C ARG A 141 31.10 3.33 16.35
N ARG A 142 30.51 3.81 17.45
CA ARG A 142 31.23 4.62 18.43
C ARG A 142 32.52 3.88 18.80
N ARG A 143 33.66 4.48 18.50
CA ARG A 143 34.88 4.30 19.29
C ARG A 143 35.51 5.67 19.44
N GLY A 144 35.38 6.22 20.65
CA GLY A 144 36.33 7.23 21.11
C GLY A 144 37.71 6.58 21.22
N LEU A 145 38.74 7.39 21.03
CA LEU A 145 40.08 7.20 21.60
C LEU A 145 40.86 8.51 21.43
N THR A 146 40.81 9.31 22.49
CA THR A 146 41.94 9.96 23.18
C THR A 146 43.33 9.66 22.60
N LEU A 147 44.00 10.65 21.99
CA LEU A 147 45.09 11.49 22.55
C LEU A 147 45.64 12.42 21.47
#